data_AF-A0A017TH43-F1
#
_entry.id   AF-A0A017TH43-F1
#
_cell.length_a   1.000
_cell.length_b   1.000
_cell.length_c   1.000
_cell.angle_alpha   90.00
_cell.angle_beta   90.00
_cell.angle_gamma   90.00
#
_symmetry.space_group_name_H-M   'P 1'
#
loop_
_entity.id
_entity.type
_entity.pdbx_description
1 polymer ?
#
loop_
_entity_poly.entity_id
_entity_poly.type
_entity_poly.pdbx_seq_one_letter_code
_entity_poly.pdbx_strand_id
1 'polypeptide(L)'
;MEPFASYLARHHIVERGFTPSAPIEAEPLARACDILLTYSDGMSFGMVCIVDAEDDDDRCWPEDFGQDRLIEIGKTCLKYTGHMNGTKLPVGIQIIEIRKSITDDDHARLKPLHRLPGLAKVGITALVAAPSTAEAWSSTAIQFFATRRLRALMKGPREDLTLTPAALAPDASADASADAQKPLLTYAILGTLGLVFLGQLAFAVPVGPPGSASAAATAQGLLGSSVPTLIALGGLSQPLATGAGEWHRLLTATLLHGDLFHLALNGVALYIGGAMLELFVGRAWLLPLLLVGALGGSFASLAWNADAAISVGASGAIMGLLASALVSTLRLPPRERSQATIPLVQMLVPSLIPLAVHRTAGKVDFAAHLGGAIAGALAGALLLAIWPKTRPHPRFQNAALGVSIACVLLYAGALYQAAELRPTYEAALTAAIIPSDDLPTIESRSTETLLSTYPHDPRTHFLAASRAATSGDLPTAEQHLRRGLDERGVLQVYFPDRQLEARMRALLATVLSEQGRPNDAAEAARPVCDVNLPTLAPFCR
;
A
#
# COMPACT_ATOMS: atom_id res chain seq x y z
N MET A 1 -18.88 -47.36 6.74
CA MET A 1 -18.23 -46.06 6.49
C MET A 1 -18.09 -45.38 7.84
N GLU A 2 -16.99 -44.71 8.14
CA GLU A 2 -16.86 -43.94 9.39
C GLU A 2 -17.91 -42.82 9.46
N PRO A 3 -18.49 -42.47 10.63
CA PRO A 3 -19.42 -41.35 10.75
C PRO A 3 -18.79 -40.02 10.27
N PHE A 4 -19.59 -39.14 9.66
CA PHE A 4 -19.04 -37.87 9.16
C PHE A 4 -18.50 -36.99 10.29
N ALA A 5 -19.08 -37.05 11.49
CA ALA A 5 -18.60 -36.35 12.66
C ALA A 5 -17.14 -36.71 13.02
N SER A 6 -16.80 -38.00 12.99
CA SER A 6 -15.44 -38.50 13.24
C SER A 6 -14.45 -38.07 12.16
N TYR A 7 -14.88 -38.11 10.88
CA TYR A 7 -14.08 -37.60 9.76
C TYR A 7 -13.83 -36.09 9.89
N LEU A 8 -14.86 -35.31 10.20
CA LEU A 8 -14.75 -33.87 10.40
C LEU A 8 -13.81 -33.55 11.57
N ALA A 9 -13.90 -34.28 12.67
CA ALA A 9 -13.01 -34.12 13.81
C ALA A 9 -11.54 -34.35 13.42
N ARG A 10 -11.23 -35.43 12.69
CA ARG A 10 -9.87 -35.69 12.19
C ARG A 10 -9.38 -34.61 11.24
N HIS A 11 -10.24 -34.12 10.35
CA HIS A 11 -9.90 -32.98 9.51
C HIS A 11 -9.61 -31.72 10.34
N HIS A 12 -10.35 -31.45 11.43
CA HIS A 12 -10.03 -30.34 12.34
C HIS A 12 -8.68 -30.53 13.07
N ILE A 13 -8.34 -31.76 13.44
CA ILE A 13 -7.04 -32.07 14.07
C ILE A 13 -5.90 -31.85 13.08
N VAL A 14 -5.97 -32.50 11.90
CA VAL A 14 -4.88 -32.50 10.92
C VAL A 14 -4.73 -31.15 10.22
N GLU A 15 -5.82 -30.56 9.73
CA GLU A 15 -5.75 -29.35 8.91
C GLU A 15 -5.83 -28.05 9.73
N ARG A 16 -6.34 -28.12 10.97
CA ARG A 16 -6.54 -26.93 11.81
C ARG A 16 -5.78 -26.95 13.13
N GLY A 17 -5.02 -28.01 13.42
CA GLY A 17 -4.20 -28.10 14.63
C GLY A 17 -5.02 -28.16 15.92
N PHE A 18 -6.27 -28.60 15.84
CA PHE A 18 -7.06 -28.86 17.03
C PHE A 18 -6.56 -30.11 17.74
N THR A 19 -6.79 -30.17 19.05
CA THR A 19 -6.48 -31.33 19.87
C THR A 19 -7.75 -31.89 20.49
N PRO A 20 -7.87 -33.22 20.67
CA PRO A 20 -8.97 -33.85 21.39
C PRO A 20 -8.77 -33.75 22.91
N SER A 21 -8.32 -32.58 23.39
CA SER A 21 -8.12 -32.30 24.81
C SER A 21 -9.06 -31.18 25.24
N ALA A 22 -9.68 -31.33 26.41
CA ALA A 22 -10.58 -30.34 26.97
C ALA A 22 -9.99 -29.79 28.27
N PRO A 23 -9.87 -28.47 28.46
CA PRO A 23 -9.57 -27.92 29.76
C PRO A 23 -10.72 -28.22 30.73
N ILE A 24 -10.42 -28.28 32.03
CA ILE A 24 -11.41 -28.64 33.05
C ILE A 24 -12.61 -27.68 33.04
N GLU A 25 -12.41 -26.42 32.66
CA GLU A 25 -13.47 -25.43 32.52
C GLU A 25 -14.48 -25.77 31.40
N ALA A 26 -14.05 -26.50 30.38
CA ALA A 26 -14.86 -26.90 29.23
C ALA A 26 -15.45 -28.31 29.38
N GLU A 27 -15.27 -28.99 30.52
CA GLU A 27 -15.86 -30.30 30.79
C GLU A 27 -17.40 -30.32 30.63
N PRO A 28 -18.16 -29.26 31.00
CA PRO A 28 -19.59 -29.22 30.70
C PRO A 28 -19.90 -29.25 29.20
N LEU A 29 -19.03 -28.69 28.34
CA LEU A 29 -19.20 -28.77 26.89
C LEU A 29 -18.90 -30.18 26.38
N ALA A 30 -17.91 -30.86 26.96
CA ALA A 30 -17.58 -32.24 26.63
C ALA A 30 -18.74 -33.21 26.96
N ARG A 31 -19.59 -32.87 27.93
CA ARG A 31 -20.82 -33.64 28.22
C ARG A 31 -21.99 -33.31 27.30
N ALA A 32 -22.00 -32.12 26.69
CA ALA A 32 -23.07 -31.67 25.81
C ALA A 32 -22.91 -32.17 24.36
N CYS A 33 -21.68 -32.50 23.94
CA CYS A 33 -21.33 -32.95 22.59
C CYS A 33 -20.59 -34.29 22.60
N ASP A 34 -20.53 -34.94 21.45
CA ASP A 34 -19.90 -36.27 21.33
C ASP A 34 -18.40 -36.14 21.07
N ILE A 35 -17.96 -35.06 20.42
CA ILE A 35 -16.55 -34.73 20.21
C ILE A 35 -16.30 -33.27 20.56
N LEU A 36 -15.46 -33.03 21.57
CA LEU A 36 -14.94 -31.70 21.90
C LEU A 36 -13.48 -31.59 21.44
N LEU A 37 -13.21 -30.59 20.61
CA LEU A 37 -11.88 -30.24 20.15
C LEU A 37 -11.50 -28.85 20.65
N THR A 38 -10.26 -28.67 21.06
CA THR A 38 -9.74 -27.35 21.45
C THR A 38 -8.52 -26.96 20.64
N TYR A 39 -8.36 -25.66 20.46
CA TYR A 39 -7.23 -25.04 19.78
C TYR A 39 -6.69 -23.92 20.65
N SER A 40 -5.37 -23.90 20.83
CA SER A 40 -4.65 -22.81 21.48
C SER A 40 -3.34 -22.56 20.76
N ASP A 41 -3.05 -21.31 20.43
CA ASP A 41 -1.74 -20.90 19.89
C ASP A 41 -0.98 -19.92 20.80
N GLY A 42 -1.46 -19.75 22.04
CA GLY A 42 -0.95 -18.76 23.01
C GLY A 42 -1.54 -17.36 22.83
N MET A 43 -2.24 -17.09 21.73
CA MET A 43 -2.93 -15.83 21.46
C MET A 43 -4.45 -16.02 21.37
N SER A 44 -4.90 -16.99 20.59
CA SER A 44 -6.29 -17.35 20.35
C SER A 44 -6.60 -18.66 21.02
N PHE A 45 -7.81 -18.76 21.60
CA PHE A 45 -8.35 -19.99 22.16
C PHE A 45 -9.71 -20.27 21.52
N GLY A 46 -9.85 -21.46 20.96
CA GLY A 46 -11.04 -21.90 20.25
C GLY A 46 -11.50 -23.27 20.69
N MET A 47 -12.81 -23.49 20.72
CA MET A 47 -13.45 -24.76 21.03
C MET A 47 -14.41 -25.11 19.91
N VAL A 48 -14.39 -26.36 19.45
CA VAL A 48 -15.31 -26.91 18.47
C VAL A 48 -16.01 -28.10 19.11
N CYS A 49 -17.32 -27.98 19.31
CA CYS A 49 -18.20 -29.01 19.83
C CYS A 49 -18.94 -29.66 18.67
N ILE A 50 -18.77 -30.95 18.46
CA ILE A 50 -19.44 -31.71 17.39
C ILE A 50 -20.46 -32.65 18.04
N VAL A 51 -21.73 -32.49 17.66
CA VAL A 51 -22.82 -33.40 18.02
C VAL A 51 -23.07 -34.32 16.84
N ASP A 52 -22.92 -35.63 17.06
CA ASP A 52 -23.17 -36.67 16.07
C ASP A 52 -24.60 -37.19 16.22
N ALA A 53 -25.48 -36.66 15.38
CA ALA A 53 -26.90 -37.02 15.26
C ALA A 53 -27.20 -37.52 13.85
N GLU A 54 -26.21 -38.10 13.16
CA GLU A 54 -26.37 -38.59 11.78
C GLU A 54 -27.34 -39.78 11.72
N ASP A 55 -27.31 -40.64 12.75
CA ASP A 55 -28.12 -41.85 12.88
C ASP A 55 -29.15 -41.81 14.03
N ASP A 56 -29.21 -40.69 14.77
CA ASP A 56 -30.12 -40.49 15.92
C ASP A 56 -30.79 -39.11 15.82
N ASP A 57 -32.05 -39.07 15.38
CA ASP A 57 -32.80 -37.83 15.17
C ASP A 57 -33.18 -37.12 16.49
N ASP A 58 -33.22 -37.86 17.61
CA ASP A 58 -33.50 -37.31 18.95
C ASP A 58 -32.24 -36.67 19.56
N ARG A 59 -31.05 -37.03 19.07
CA ARG A 59 -29.80 -36.41 19.51
C ARG A 59 -29.68 -35.00 18.95
N CYS A 60 -29.53 -34.04 19.84
CA CYS A 60 -29.31 -32.64 19.47
C CYS A 60 -28.51 -31.90 20.57
N TRP A 61 -28.06 -30.69 20.27
CA TRP A 61 -27.49 -29.80 21.27
C TRP A 61 -28.52 -29.56 22.38
N PRO A 62 -28.18 -29.81 23.66
CA PRO A 62 -29.15 -29.79 24.75
C PRO A 62 -29.85 -28.43 24.87
N GLU A 63 -31.17 -28.44 24.96
CA GLU A 63 -31.98 -27.21 25.06
C GLU A 63 -31.70 -26.41 26.35
N ASP A 64 -31.30 -27.10 27.43
CA ASP A 64 -30.88 -26.48 28.69
C ASP A 64 -29.49 -25.82 28.61
N PHE A 65 -28.76 -26.02 27.51
CA PHE A 65 -27.43 -25.47 27.26
C PHE A 65 -27.51 -24.22 26.37
N GLY A 66 -28.14 -23.18 26.91
CA GLY A 66 -28.34 -21.89 26.24
C GLY A 66 -27.08 -21.01 26.13
N GLN A 67 -27.27 -19.84 25.51
CA GLN A 67 -26.19 -18.87 25.23
C GLN A 67 -25.47 -18.40 26.51
N ASP A 68 -26.19 -18.17 27.62
CA ASP A 68 -25.59 -17.64 28.84
C ASP A 68 -24.56 -18.59 29.46
N ARG A 69 -24.85 -19.90 29.45
CA ARG A 69 -23.94 -20.94 29.94
C ARG A 69 -22.69 -21.05 29.08
N LEU A 70 -22.83 -20.91 27.76
CA LEU A 70 -21.70 -20.84 26.82
C LEU A 70 -20.81 -19.62 27.09
N ILE A 71 -21.40 -18.47 27.43
CA ILE A 71 -20.66 -17.26 27.79
C ILE A 71 -19.89 -17.48 29.09
N GLU A 72 -20.50 -18.08 30.10
CA GLU A 72 -19.84 -18.36 31.39
C GLU A 72 -18.60 -19.25 31.20
N ILE A 73 -18.73 -20.33 30.45
CA ILE A 73 -17.61 -21.23 30.12
C ILE A 73 -16.56 -20.52 29.26
N GLY A 74 -16.98 -19.73 28.27
CA GLY A 74 -16.05 -18.95 27.46
C GLY A 74 -15.25 -17.95 28.30
N LYS A 75 -15.87 -17.32 29.30
CA LYS A 75 -15.21 -16.37 30.20
C LYS A 75 -14.15 -17.04 31.07
N THR A 76 -14.43 -18.23 31.62
CA THR A 76 -13.43 -18.98 32.41
C THR A 76 -12.25 -19.42 31.53
N CYS A 77 -12.49 -19.65 30.25
CA CYS A 77 -11.47 -19.99 29.26
C CYS A 77 -10.65 -18.78 28.74
N LEU A 78 -10.99 -17.53 29.08
CA LEU A 78 -10.21 -16.33 28.69
C LEU A 78 -8.78 -16.33 29.26
N LYS A 79 -8.45 -17.22 30.20
CA LYS A 79 -7.07 -17.39 30.68
C LYS A 79 -6.16 -18.07 29.65
N TYR A 80 -6.75 -18.78 28.68
CA TYR A 80 -6.01 -19.44 27.60
C TYR A 80 -5.80 -18.52 26.39
N THR A 81 -6.38 -17.30 26.39
CA THR A 81 -6.16 -16.29 25.34
C THR A 81 -5.04 -15.32 25.70
N GLY A 82 -4.32 -14.87 24.69
CA GLY A 82 -3.29 -13.84 24.80
C GLY A 82 -3.87 -12.43 24.88
N HIS A 83 -2.97 -11.44 24.90
CA HIS A 83 -3.31 -10.02 24.97
C HIS A 83 -2.89 -9.29 23.70
N MET A 84 -3.68 -8.30 23.30
CA MET A 84 -3.39 -7.40 22.20
C MET A 84 -3.60 -5.97 22.70
N ASN A 85 -2.54 -5.16 22.75
CA ASN A 85 -2.56 -3.79 23.31
C ASN A 85 -3.21 -3.71 24.71
N GLY A 86 -2.81 -4.61 25.62
CA GLY A 86 -3.38 -4.71 26.98
C GLY A 86 -4.78 -5.32 27.06
N THR A 87 -5.42 -5.64 25.94
CA THR A 87 -6.77 -6.21 25.88
C THR A 87 -6.71 -7.70 25.54
N LYS A 88 -7.24 -8.57 26.41
CA LYS A 88 -7.38 -10.00 26.09
C LYS A 88 -8.14 -10.24 24.78
N LEU A 89 -7.66 -11.18 23.97
CA LEU A 89 -8.35 -11.68 22.78
C LEU A 89 -9.55 -12.56 23.16
N PRO A 90 -10.57 -12.63 22.29
CA PRO A 90 -11.79 -13.37 22.59
C PRO A 90 -11.62 -14.89 22.46
N VAL A 91 -12.42 -15.63 23.22
CA VAL A 91 -12.60 -17.07 23.09
C VAL A 91 -13.67 -17.36 22.03
N GLY A 92 -13.40 -18.30 21.12
CA GLY A 92 -14.38 -18.78 20.14
C GLY A 92 -14.98 -20.12 20.56
N ILE A 93 -16.31 -20.23 20.54
CA ILE A 93 -17.03 -21.50 20.69
C ILE A 93 -17.82 -21.77 19.41
N GLN A 94 -17.58 -22.91 18.78
CA GLN A 94 -18.27 -23.35 17.58
C GLN A 94 -19.01 -24.65 17.88
N ILE A 95 -20.32 -24.66 17.68
CA ILE A 95 -21.17 -25.84 17.78
C ILE A 95 -21.47 -26.32 16.37
N ILE A 96 -21.29 -27.61 16.10
CA ILE A 96 -21.58 -28.25 14.82
C ILE A 96 -22.46 -29.46 15.08
N GLU A 97 -23.69 -29.43 14.60
CA GLU A 97 -24.58 -30.60 14.60
C GLU A 97 -24.53 -31.30 13.25
N ILE A 98 -24.21 -32.59 13.27
CA ILE A 98 -24.26 -33.45 12.09
C ILE A 98 -25.58 -34.20 12.17
N ARG A 99 -26.46 -33.98 11.19
CA ARG A 99 -27.84 -34.50 11.15
C ARG A 99 -28.07 -35.30 9.88
N LYS A 100 -29.08 -36.14 9.85
CA LYS A 100 -29.50 -36.81 8.62
C LYS A 100 -30.05 -35.83 7.58
N SER A 101 -30.88 -34.89 8.02
CA SER A 101 -31.45 -33.80 7.22
C SER A 101 -31.62 -32.54 8.08
N ILE A 102 -31.55 -31.36 7.46
CA ILE A 102 -31.73 -30.08 8.16
C ILE A 102 -33.22 -29.71 8.19
N THR A 103 -33.73 -29.36 9.36
CA THR A 103 -35.13 -28.95 9.58
C THR A 103 -35.22 -27.50 10.05
N ASP A 104 -36.41 -26.91 9.98
CA ASP A 104 -36.65 -25.55 10.52
C ASP A 104 -36.52 -25.48 12.05
N ASP A 105 -36.74 -26.60 12.74
CA ASP A 105 -36.54 -26.71 14.18
C ASP A 105 -35.04 -26.55 14.55
N ASP A 106 -34.15 -27.15 13.76
CA ASP A 106 -32.70 -26.97 13.93
C ASP A 106 -32.30 -25.49 13.82
N HIS A 107 -32.90 -24.76 12.88
CA HIS A 107 -32.69 -23.32 12.75
C HIS A 107 -33.20 -22.57 13.99
N ALA A 108 -34.40 -22.90 14.47
CA ALA A 108 -35.01 -22.24 15.62
C ALA A 108 -34.18 -22.45 16.90
N ARG A 109 -33.60 -23.64 17.10
CA ARG A 109 -32.81 -24.00 18.28
C ARG A 109 -31.39 -23.45 18.25
N LEU A 110 -30.72 -23.47 17.10
CA LEU A 110 -29.31 -23.05 16.99
C LEU A 110 -29.12 -21.54 16.72
N LYS A 111 -30.09 -20.87 16.10
CA LYS A 111 -29.98 -19.43 15.79
C LYS A 111 -29.79 -18.54 17.03
N PRO A 112 -30.52 -18.75 18.15
CA PRO A 112 -30.36 -17.95 19.37
C PRO A 112 -28.99 -18.09 20.03
N LEU A 113 -28.24 -19.17 19.75
CA LEU A 113 -26.90 -19.37 20.32
C LEU A 113 -25.86 -18.40 19.74
N HIS A 114 -26.10 -17.83 18.55
CA HIS A 114 -25.13 -16.95 17.91
C HIS A 114 -24.85 -15.68 18.71
N ARG A 115 -23.56 -15.38 18.88
CA ARG A 115 -23.10 -14.16 19.53
C ARG A 115 -21.78 -13.68 18.95
N LEU A 116 -21.68 -12.38 18.69
CA LEU A 116 -20.38 -11.74 18.46
C LEU A 116 -19.67 -11.49 19.80
N PRO A 117 -18.32 -11.54 19.85
CA PRO A 117 -17.57 -11.47 21.11
C PRO A 117 -17.95 -10.34 22.07
N GLY A 118 -18.22 -9.14 21.55
CA GLY A 118 -18.64 -7.97 22.32
C GLY A 118 -17.72 -7.67 23.53
N LEU A 119 -18.29 -7.07 24.58
CA LEU A 119 -17.58 -6.80 25.84
C LEU A 119 -17.24 -8.07 26.64
N ALA A 120 -18.01 -9.15 26.44
CA ALA A 120 -17.80 -10.42 27.12
C ALA A 120 -16.57 -11.19 26.58
N LYS A 121 -16.06 -10.82 25.40
CA LYS A 121 -14.95 -11.48 24.71
C LYS A 121 -15.19 -12.96 24.44
N VAL A 122 -16.44 -13.36 24.23
CA VAL A 122 -16.81 -14.74 23.90
C VAL A 122 -17.68 -14.74 22.65
N GLY A 123 -17.13 -15.24 21.54
CA GLY A 123 -17.84 -15.42 20.28
C GLY A 123 -18.43 -16.82 20.19
N ILE A 124 -19.72 -16.91 19.82
CA ILE A 124 -20.43 -18.17 19.71
C ILE A 124 -21.02 -18.29 18.30
N THR A 125 -20.76 -19.43 17.67
CA THR A 125 -21.33 -19.78 16.36
C THR A 125 -21.89 -21.18 16.41
N ALA A 126 -23.02 -21.40 15.74
CA ALA A 126 -23.64 -22.70 15.59
C ALA A 126 -23.80 -23.02 14.10
N LEU A 127 -23.61 -24.29 13.75
CA LEU A 127 -23.75 -24.82 12.41
C LEU A 127 -24.51 -26.14 12.49
N VAL A 128 -25.30 -26.41 11.47
CA VAL A 128 -25.90 -27.73 11.24
C VAL A 128 -25.54 -28.19 9.83
N ALA A 129 -25.22 -29.46 9.68
CA ALA A 129 -24.82 -30.06 8.41
C ALA A 129 -25.49 -31.41 8.23
N ALA A 130 -25.94 -31.67 7.01
CA ALA A 130 -26.53 -32.94 6.60
C ALA A 130 -25.65 -33.60 5.52
N PRO A 131 -24.82 -34.59 5.88
CA PRO A 131 -23.95 -35.29 4.93
C PRO A 131 -24.73 -35.97 3.81
N SER A 132 -25.93 -36.48 4.09
CA SER A 132 -26.78 -37.19 3.12
C SER A 132 -27.27 -36.29 1.98
N THR A 133 -27.56 -35.01 2.27
CA THR A 133 -28.02 -34.01 1.28
C THR A 133 -26.91 -33.04 0.85
N ALA A 134 -25.74 -33.13 1.49
CA ALA A 134 -24.63 -32.18 1.37
C ALA A 134 -25.03 -30.72 1.63
N GLU A 135 -25.98 -30.52 2.55
CA GLU A 135 -26.46 -29.21 2.99
C GLU A 135 -25.77 -28.78 4.28
N ALA A 136 -25.58 -27.47 4.42
CA ALA A 136 -25.03 -26.89 5.63
C ALA A 136 -25.61 -25.50 5.86
N TRP A 137 -25.93 -25.20 7.10
CA TRP A 137 -26.43 -23.90 7.55
C TRP A 137 -25.61 -23.40 8.74
N SER A 138 -25.60 -22.08 8.95
CA SER A 138 -24.98 -21.47 10.12
C SER A 138 -25.87 -20.37 10.68
N SER A 139 -25.80 -20.20 11.99
CA SER A 139 -26.50 -19.15 12.73
C SER A 139 -26.01 -17.73 12.42
N THR A 140 -24.97 -17.56 11.58
CA THR A 140 -24.46 -16.26 11.15
C THR A 140 -24.01 -16.23 9.68
N ALA A 141 -24.28 -15.11 9.00
CA ALA A 141 -23.86 -14.89 7.62
C ALA A 141 -22.33 -14.80 7.47
N ILE A 142 -21.61 -14.42 8.53
CA ILE A 142 -20.15 -14.29 8.54
C ILE A 142 -19.45 -15.65 8.28
N GLN A 143 -20.12 -16.76 8.61
CA GLN A 143 -19.59 -18.12 8.43
C GLN A 143 -19.83 -18.70 7.02
N PHE A 144 -20.11 -17.86 6.02
CA PHE A 144 -20.34 -18.29 4.63
C PHE A 144 -19.21 -19.19 4.07
N PHE A 145 -17.95 -18.86 4.35
CA PHE A 145 -16.82 -19.67 3.89
C PHE A 145 -16.72 -21.01 4.63
N ALA A 146 -17.11 -21.07 5.90
CA ALA A 146 -17.10 -22.31 6.67
C ALA A 146 -18.18 -23.29 6.19
N THR A 147 -19.40 -22.81 5.95
CA THR A 147 -20.49 -23.65 5.40
C THR A 147 -20.15 -24.12 3.98
N ARG A 148 -19.56 -23.26 3.14
CA ARG A 148 -19.08 -23.66 1.81
C ARG A 148 -18.00 -24.75 1.87
N ARG A 149 -17.04 -24.64 2.79
CA ARG A 149 -15.99 -25.66 2.99
C ARG A 149 -16.58 -26.97 3.51
N LEU A 150 -17.56 -26.90 4.42
CA LEU A 150 -18.24 -28.10 4.95
C LEU A 150 -19.00 -28.84 3.85
N ARG A 151 -19.71 -28.12 2.97
CA ARG A 151 -20.35 -28.72 1.78
C ARG A 151 -19.33 -29.36 0.83
N ALA A 152 -18.17 -28.76 0.66
CA ALA A 152 -17.10 -29.35 -0.15
C ALA A 152 -16.57 -30.65 0.48
N LEU A 153 -16.42 -30.70 1.81
CA LEU A 153 -15.99 -31.90 2.54
C LEU A 153 -17.02 -33.03 2.48
N MET A 154 -18.32 -32.72 2.48
CA MET A 154 -19.38 -33.74 2.35
C MET A 154 -19.48 -34.29 0.92
N LYS A 155 -19.18 -33.48 -0.11
CA LYS A 155 -19.24 -33.91 -1.53
C LYS A 155 -17.97 -34.61 -2.01
N GLY A 156 -16.83 -34.34 -1.38
CA GLY A 156 -15.54 -34.94 -1.74
C GLY A 156 -15.40 -36.37 -1.22
N PRO A 157 -14.51 -37.19 -1.83
CA PRO A 157 -14.15 -38.48 -1.25
C PRO A 157 -13.52 -38.26 0.14
N ARG A 158 -13.88 -39.11 1.11
CA ARG A 158 -13.25 -39.08 2.44
C ARG A 158 -11.81 -39.59 2.29
N GLU A 159 -10.85 -38.67 2.35
CA GLU A 159 -9.43 -39.00 2.28
C GLU A 159 -8.98 -39.72 3.55
N ASP A 160 -8.08 -40.70 3.40
CA ASP A 160 -7.43 -41.35 4.54
C ASP A 160 -6.36 -40.42 5.14
N LEU A 161 -6.83 -39.53 6.01
CA LEU A 161 -5.98 -38.62 6.78
C LEU A 161 -5.26 -39.43 7.87
N THR A 162 -4.14 -40.06 7.52
CA THR A 162 -3.31 -40.78 8.48
C THR A 162 -2.71 -39.79 9.50
N LEU A 163 -3.05 -40.00 10.78
CA LEU A 163 -2.43 -39.30 11.90
C LEU A 163 -0.97 -39.76 12.02
N THR A 164 -0.04 -39.05 11.37
CA THR A 164 1.39 -39.30 11.62
C THR A 164 1.73 -38.96 13.08
N PRO A 165 2.53 -39.78 13.79
CA PRO A 165 2.89 -39.58 15.21
C PRO A 165 3.49 -38.20 15.54
N ALA A 166 3.99 -37.47 14.54
CA ALA A 166 4.46 -36.10 14.69
C ALA A 166 3.36 -35.11 15.18
N ALA A 167 2.08 -35.42 14.97
CA ALA A 167 0.95 -34.59 15.43
C ALA A 167 0.58 -34.81 16.91
N LEU A 168 1.16 -35.82 17.58
CA LEU A 168 0.86 -36.19 18.97
C LEU A 168 2.05 -35.98 19.93
N ALA A 169 3.19 -35.47 19.44
CA ALA A 169 4.32 -35.20 20.30
C ALA A 169 4.11 -33.89 21.09
N PRO A 170 4.14 -33.90 22.43
CA PRO A 170 4.26 -32.67 23.20
C PRO A 170 5.64 -32.07 22.94
N ASP A 171 5.68 -30.84 22.43
CA ASP A 171 6.85 -29.97 22.19
C ASP A 171 8.21 -30.65 22.42
N ALA A 172 8.67 -31.41 21.42
CA ALA A 172 10.04 -31.90 21.39
C ALA A 172 10.94 -30.83 20.77
N SER A 173 11.58 -30.07 21.65
CA SER A 173 12.85 -29.38 21.47
C SER A 173 12.96 -28.45 20.26
N ALA A 174 12.85 -27.16 20.59
CA ALA A 174 13.49 -26.04 19.89
C ALA A 174 15.03 -26.15 19.89
N ASP A 175 15.57 -27.26 19.38
CA ASP A 175 16.99 -27.46 19.12
C ASP A 175 17.17 -27.86 17.65
N ALA A 176 16.84 -26.93 16.78
CA ALA A 176 17.58 -26.77 15.54
C ALA A 176 18.28 -25.44 15.65
N SER A 177 19.61 -25.46 15.61
CA SER A 177 20.46 -24.28 15.44
C SER A 177 20.10 -23.59 14.12
N ALA A 178 19.00 -22.83 14.12
CA ALA A 178 18.68 -21.87 13.10
C ALA A 178 19.66 -20.73 13.33
N ASP A 179 20.76 -20.76 12.58
CA ASP A 179 21.59 -19.60 12.37
C ASP A 179 20.64 -18.45 12.00
N ALA A 180 20.38 -17.56 12.94
CA ALA A 180 19.23 -16.66 12.89
C ALA A 180 19.40 -15.75 11.67
N GLN A 181 18.74 -16.11 10.57
CA GLN A 181 18.84 -15.35 9.32
C GLN A 181 18.40 -13.92 9.63
N LYS A 182 19.32 -12.97 9.48
CA LYS A 182 19.04 -11.56 9.71
C LYS A 182 18.45 -10.97 8.44
N PRO A 183 17.46 -10.06 8.53
CA PRO A 183 16.86 -9.40 7.37
C PRO A 183 17.78 -8.29 6.84
N LEU A 184 18.92 -8.70 6.26
CA LEU A 184 20.00 -7.80 5.86
C LEU A 184 19.56 -6.79 4.81
N LEU A 185 18.72 -7.22 3.85
CA LEU A 185 18.27 -6.34 2.78
C LEU A 185 17.26 -5.31 3.32
N THR A 186 16.40 -5.70 4.25
CA THR A 186 15.52 -4.76 4.98
C THR A 186 16.34 -3.70 5.71
N TYR A 187 17.41 -4.09 6.41
CA TYR A 187 18.31 -3.12 7.04
C TYR A 187 19.02 -2.21 6.02
N ALA A 188 19.44 -2.76 4.89
CA ALA A 188 20.05 -1.96 3.82
C ALA A 188 19.07 -0.93 3.24
N ILE A 189 17.79 -1.30 3.04
CA ILE A 189 16.75 -0.38 2.56
C ILE A 189 16.49 0.71 3.61
N LEU A 190 16.37 0.35 4.90
CA LEU A 190 16.21 1.32 6.00
C LEU A 190 17.38 2.32 6.04
N GLY A 191 18.61 1.83 5.95
CA GLY A 191 19.81 2.66 5.88
C GLY A 191 19.81 3.58 4.66
N THR A 192 19.38 3.08 3.50
CA THR A 192 19.26 3.85 2.27
C THR A 192 18.24 4.98 2.40
N LEU A 193 17.06 4.72 2.96
CA LEU A 193 16.05 5.76 3.21
C LEU A 193 16.57 6.83 4.17
N GLY A 194 17.31 6.43 5.22
CA GLY A 194 17.97 7.36 6.12
C GLY A 194 19.02 8.24 5.43
N LEU A 195 19.87 7.64 4.58
CA LEU A 195 20.88 8.37 3.81
C LEU A 195 20.26 9.35 2.81
N VAL A 196 19.19 8.93 2.10
CA VAL A 196 18.46 9.82 1.18
C VAL A 196 17.84 10.99 1.96
N PHE A 197 17.27 10.74 3.13
CA PHE A 197 16.71 11.80 3.97
C PHE A 197 17.79 12.78 4.47
N LEU A 198 18.97 12.30 4.85
CA LEU A 198 20.10 13.17 5.19
C LEU A 198 20.54 14.01 3.98
N GLY A 199 20.58 13.41 2.78
CA GLY A 199 20.82 14.14 1.54
C GLY A 199 19.76 15.21 1.28
N GLN A 200 18.48 14.89 1.51
CA GLN A 200 17.37 15.83 1.38
C GLN A 200 17.56 17.07 2.27
N LEU A 201 18.05 16.90 3.49
CA LEU A 201 18.36 17.99 4.41
C LEU A 201 19.61 18.78 3.98
N ALA A 202 20.67 18.08 3.57
CA ALA A 202 21.93 18.70 3.15
C ALA A 202 21.78 19.54 1.88
N PHE A 203 20.86 19.14 1.00
CA PHE A 203 20.61 19.76 -0.27
C PHE A 203 19.20 20.40 -0.35
N ALA A 204 18.73 20.98 0.74
CA ALA A 204 17.46 21.70 0.76
C ALA A 204 17.51 22.95 -0.14
N VAL A 205 16.42 23.21 -0.88
CA VAL A 205 16.29 24.41 -1.73
C VAL A 205 15.83 25.58 -0.86
N PRO A 206 16.57 26.70 -0.79
CA PRO A 206 16.17 27.88 -0.05
C PRO A 206 14.85 28.45 -0.57
N VAL A 207 13.90 28.77 0.32
CA VAL A 207 12.62 29.36 -0.07
C VAL A 207 12.56 30.82 0.37
N GLY A 208 12.67 31.73 -0.61
CA GLY A 208 12.59 33.19 -0.43
C GLY A 208 13.82 33.94 -0.94
N PRO A 209 13.74 35.29 -1.05
CA PRO A 209 14.88 36.11 -1.44
C PRO A 209 16.07 35.94 -0.47
N PRO A 210 17.32 36.15 -0.93
CA PRO A 210 18.50 36.08 -0.07
C PRO A 210 18.32 36.95 1.19
N GLY A 211 18.32 36.33 2.37
CA GLY A 211 18.21 37.02 3.66
C GLY A 211 16.83 37.02 4.34
N SER A 212 15.77 36.44 3.77
CA SER A 212 14.49 36.28 4.47
C SER A 212 14.46 35.02 5.34
N ALA A 213 14.02 35.15 6.59
CA ALA A 213 13.84 34.05 7.56
C ALA A 213 12.75 33.01 7.18
N SER A 214 12.20 33.10 5.96
CA SER A 214 11.08 32.31 5.45
C SER A 214 11.43 30.87 5.05
N ALA A 215 12.72 30.56 4.86
CA ALA A 215 13.17 29.21 4.49
C ALA A 215 12.83 28.18 5.59
N ALA A 216 12.85 28.58 6.87
CA ALA A 216 12.43 27.76 8.00
C ALA A 216 10.91 27.67 8.17
N ALA A 217 10.14 28.56 7.56
CA ALA A 217 8.69 28.69 7.76
C ALA A 217 7.84 27.82 6.80
N THR A 218 8.45 27.20 5.77
CA THR A 218 7.75 26.34 4.80
C THR A 218 7.95 24.84 5.04
N ALA A 219 8.96 24.46 5.83
CA ALA A 219 9.16 23.09 6.29
C ALA A 219 8.17 22.79 7.44
N GLN A 220 7.24 21.86 7.22
CA GLN A 220 6.32 21.40 8.26
C GLN A 220 6.91 20.19 8.98
N GLY A 221 6.87 20.19 10.31
CA GLY A 221 7.35 19.08 11.13
C GLY A 221 8.85 19.13 11.49
N LEU A 222 9.28 18.18 12.31
CA LEU A 222 10.67 18.08 12.78
C LEU A 222 11.58 17.64 11.62
N LEU A 223 12.62 18.43 11.33
CA LEU A 223 13.48 18.25 10.15
C LEU A 223 12.65 18.15 8.85
N GLY A 224 11.58 18.94 8.76
CA GLY A 224 10.70 18.98 7.59
C GLY A 224 11.42 19.50 6.34
N SER A 225 10.93 19.09 5.18
CA SER A 225 11.40 19.59 3.88
C SER A 225 10.33 20.41 3.20
N SER A 226 10.76 21.52 2.60
CA SER A 226 9.86 22.41 1.87
C SER A 226 9.38 21.75 0.58
N VAL A 227 8.17 22.10 0.13
CA VAL A 227 7.62 21.59 -1.15
C VAL A 227 8.58 21.85 -2.33
N PRO A 228 9.23 23.03 -2.48
CA PRO A 228 10.26 23.25 -3.48
C PRO A 228 11.41 22.24 -3.42
N THR A 229 11.90 21.92 -2.21
CA THR A 229 12.94 20.91 -2.03
C THR A 229 12.50 19.54 -2.53
N LEU A 230 11.28 19.12 -2.16
CA LEU A 230 10.74 17.84 -2.60
C LEU A 230 10.56 17.78 -4.12
N ILE A 231 10.11 18.87 -4.75
CA ILE A 231 9.99 18.96 -6.22
C ILE A 231 11.37 18.84 -6.88
N ALA A 232 12.37 19.60 -6.41
CA ALA A 232 13.72 19.62 -6.98
C ALA A 232 14.46 18.27 -6.84
N LEU A 233 14.10 17.47 -5.82
CA LEU A 233 14.70 16.16 -5.56
C LEU A 233 13.95 14.99 -6.22
N GLY A 234 12.91 15.26 -7.02
CA GLY A 234 12.20 14.22 -7.76
C GLY A 234 10.92 13.71 -7.09
N GLY A 235 10.25 14.53 -6.28
CA GLY A 235 8.90 14.24 -5.79
C GLY A 235 7.90 14.08 -6.93
N LEU A 236 6.88 13.24 -6.74
CA LEU A 236 5.95 12.85 -7.79
C LEU A 236 4.81 13.86 -7.92
N SER A 237 4.61 14.37 -9.13
CA SER A 237 3.43 15.16 -9.50
C SER A 237 3.04 14.84 -10.93
N GLN A 238 1.75 14.95 -11.24
CA GLN A 238 1.23 14.62 -12.56
C GLN A 238 1.83 15.49 -13.68
N PRO A 239 1.91 16.84 -13.53
CA PRO A 239 2.40 17.68 -14.61
C PRO A 239 3.88 17.43 -14.93
N LEU A 240 4.69 17.10 -13.92
CA LEU A 240 6.11 16.82 -14.13
C LEU A 240 6.35 15.40 -14.68
N ALA A 241 5.70 14.39 -14.08
CA ALA A 241 5.91 13.00 -14.48
C ALA A 241 5.37 12.70 -15.88
N THR A 242 4.16 13.19 -16.21
CA THR A 242 3.54 12.93 -17.52
C THR A 242 3.66 14.09 -18.49
N GLY A 243 3.54 15.34 -18.04
CA GLY A 243 3.61 16.51 -18.92
C GLY A 243 5.04 16.81 -19.38
N ALA A 244 6.00 16.77 -18.46
CA ALA A 244 7.42 16.96 -18.77
C ALA A 244 8.18 15.63 -19.05
N GLY A 245 7.51 14.48 -18.98
CA GLY A 245 8.10 13.18 -19.26
C GLY A 245 9.10 12.68 -18.21
N GLU A 246 9.07 13.23 -17.01
CA GLU A 246 10.03 12.93 -15.93
C GLU A 246 9.67 11.64 -15.18
N TRP A 247 9.72 10.51 -15.88
CA TRP A 247 9.34 9.19 -15.37
C TRP A 247 10.12 8.77 -14.12
N HIS A 248 11.35 9.27 -13.92
CA HIS A 248 12.19 8.95 -12.77
C HIS A 248 11.49 9.26 -11.44
N ARG A 249 10.55 10.22 -11.43
CA ARG A 249 9.74 10.62 -10.28
C ARG A 249 8.88 9.48 -9.72
N LEU A 250 8.49 8.51 -10.56
CA LEU A 250 7.79 7.29 -10.11
C LEU A 250 8.62 6.47 -9.11
N LEU A 251 9.94 6.64 -9.12
CA LEU A 251 10.87 5.91 -8.28
C LEU A 251 11.48 6.81 -7.21
N THR A 252 12.01 7.97 -7.59
CA THR A 252 12.68 8.89 -6.65
C THR A 252 11.74 9.36 -5.54
N ALA A 253 10.46 9.62 -5.85
CA ALA A 253 9.48 10.01 -4.85
C ALA A 253 9.32 8.98 -3.71
N THR A 254 9.52 7.69 -4.01
CA THR A 254 9.42 6.61 -3.01
C THR A 254 10.58 6.59 -2.02
N LEU A 255 11.64 7.35 -2.27
CA LEU A 255 12.80 7.48 -1.38
C LEU A 255 12.73 8.75 -0.51
N LEU A 256 12.01 9.78 -0.97
CA LEU A 256 11.87 11.07 -0.29
C LEU A 256 10.85 11.00 0.85
N HIS A 257 11.00 11.84 1.87
CA HIS A 257 10.08 11.90 3.01
C HIS A 257 9.84 13.34 3.43
N GLY A 258 8.59 13.73 3.71
CA GLY A 258 8.27 15.12 4.08
C GLY A 258 8.95 15.61 5.36
N ASP A 259 9.15 14.71 6.33
CA ASP A 259 9.70 15.03 7.65
C ASP A 259 10.22 13.75 8.36
N LEU A 260 10.88 13.93 9.51
CA LEU A 260 11.47 12.82 10.26
C LEU A 260 10.42 11.83 10.80
N PHE A 261 9.23 12.30 11.19
CA PHE A 261 8.19 11.45 11.73
C PHE A 261 7.60 10.56 10.63
N HIS A 262 7.38 11.09 9.43
CA HIS A 262 7.00 10.31 8.26
C HIS A 262 8.04 9.22 7.93
N LEU A 263 9.33 9.56 7.93
CA LEU A 263 10.41 8.57 7.75
C LEU A 263 10.39 7.50 8.84
N ALA A 264 10.23 7.88 10.11
CA ALA A 264 10.22 6.95 11.23
C ALA A 264 9.06 5.96 11.16
N LEU A 265 7.84 6.42 10.83
CA LEU A 265 6.67 5.54 10.67
C LEU A 265 6.86 4.55 9.51
N ASN A 266 7.37 5.02 8.36
CA ASN A 266 7.71 4.13 7.25
C ASN A 266 8.81 3.15 7.63
N GLY A 267 9.81 3.58 8.40
CA GLY A 267 10.88 2.72 8.90
C GLY A 267 10.37 1.59 9.79
N VAL A 268 9.44 1.89 10.72
CA VAL A 268 8.81 0.87 11.57
C VAL A 268 7.99 -0.12 10.74
N ALA A 269 7.18 0.39 9.80
CA ALA A 269 6.35 -0.46 8.94
C ALA A 269 7.20 -1.34 8.01
N LEU A 270 8.28 -0.78 7.43
CA LEU A 270 9.23 -1.51 6.60
C LEU A 270 10.01 -2.55 7.42
N TYR A 271 10.41 -2.24 8.65
CA TYR A 271 11.07 -3.23 9.51
C TYR A 271 10.14 -4.42 9.77
N ILE A 272 8.88 -4.16 10.17
CA ILE A 272 7.94 -5.24 10.50
C ILE A 272 7.54 -6.04 9.26
N GLY A 273 7.08 -5.37 8.20
CA GLY A 273 6.62 -6.04 6.98
C GLY A 273 7.76 -6.60 6.14
N GLY A 274 8.81 -5.80 5.93
CA GLY A 274 9.97 -6.16 5.11
C GLY A 274 10.80 -7.27 5.73
N ALA A 275 11.10 -7.21 7.04
CA ALA A 275 11.87 -8.28 7.68
C ALA A 275 11.11 -9.60 7.66
N MET A 276 9.81 -9.57 8.00
CA MET A 276 9.01 -10.79 7.98
C MET A 276 8.94 -11.38 6.56
N LEU A 277 8.74 -10.55 5.54
CA LEU A 277 8.69 -11.00 4.16
C LEU A 277 10.05 -11.52 3.68
N GLU A 278 11.16 -10.83 3.96
CA GLU A 278 12.51 -11.25 3.60
C GLU A 278 12.84 -12.65 4.15
N LEU A 279 12.45 -12.90 5.40
CA LEU A 279 12.65 -14.19 6.06
C LEU A 279 11.73 -15.28 5.49
N PHE A 280 10.53 -14.92 5.06
CA PHE A 280 9.57 -15.88 4.49
C PHE A 280 9.90 -16.26 3.03
N VAL A 281 10.11 -15.28 2.15
CA VAL A 281 10.24 -15.51 0.71
C VAL A 281 11.69 -15.53 0.22
N GLY A 282 12.62 -15.10 1.08
CA GLY A 282 14.03 -14.95 0.74
C GLY A 282 14.36 -13.57 0.17
N ARG A 283 15.58 -13.10 0.46
CA ARG A 283 16.09 -11.77 0.08
C ARG A 283 15.98 -11.42 -1.40
N ALA A 284 16.10 -12.40 -2.30
CA ALA A 284 16.07 -12.14 -3.75
C ALA A 284 14.70 -11.64 -4.23
N TRP A 285 13.62 -11.89 -3.47
CA TRP A 285 12.28 -11.46 -3.82
C TRP A 285 11.87 -10.11 -3.22
N LEU A 286 12.62 -9.59 -2.25
CA LEU A 286 12.21 -8.39 -1.52
C LEU A 286 12.19 -7.14 -2.43
N LEU A 287 13.26 -6.88 -3.20
CA LEU A 287 13.31 -5.72 -4.10
C LEU A 287 12.31 -5.79 -5.25
N PRO A 288 12.09 -6.92 -5.94
CA PRO A 288 11.04 -7.05 -6.94
C PRO A 288 9.65 -6.72 -6.37
N LEU A 289 9.32 -7.23 -5.18
CA LEU A 289 8.04 -6.96 -4.52
C LEU A 289 7.92 -5.50 -4.08
N LEU A 290 9.01 -4.91 -3.58
CA LEU A 290 9.08 -3.49 -3.23
C LEU A 290 8.83 -2.62 -4.47
N LEU A 291 9.48 -2.93 -5.61
CA LEU A 291 9.31 -2.19 -6.86
C LEU A 291 7.88 -2.28 -7.39
N VAL A 292 7.24 -3.45 -7.34
CA VAL A 292 5.84 -3.59 -7.77
C VAL A 292 4.91 -2.75 -6.89
N GLY A 293 5.13 -2.72 -5.57
CA GLY A 293 4.40 -1.84 -4.67
C GLY A 293 4.66 -0.35 -4.97
N ALA A 294 5.91 0.03 -5.20
CA ALA A 294 6.33 1.39 -5.53
C ALA A 294 5.66 1.90 -6.81
N LEU A 295 5.69 1.10 -7.88
CA LEU A 295 5.07 1.43 -9.15
C LEU A 295 3.54 1.46 -9.04
N GLY A 296 2.93 0.45 -8.40
CA GLY A 296 1.49 0.40 -8.17
C GLY A 296 0.97 1.62 -7.40
N GLY A 297 1.70 2.03 -6.36
CA GLY A 297 1.39 3.25 -5.61
C GLY A 297 1.57 4.52 -6.44
N SER A 298 2.69 4.63 -7.17
CA SER A 298 2.96 5.82 -7.98
C SER A 298 1.95 6.00 -9.13
N PHE A 299 1.57 4.92 -9.81
CA PHE A 299 0.54 4.98 -10.85
C PHE A 299 -0.84 5.36 -10.30
N ALA A 300 -1.22 4.81 -9.13
CA ALA A 300 -2.46 5.20 -8.47
C ALA A 300 -2.45 6.66 -8.03
N SER A 301 -1.32 7.15 -7.50
CA SER A 301 -1.12 8.55 -7.14
C SER A 301 -1.30 9.46 -8.35
N LEU A 302 -0.69 9.14 -9.49
CA LEU A 302 -0.88 9.88 -10.75
C LEU A 302 -2.33 9.85 -11.28
N ALA A 303 -3.06 8.75 -11.07
CA ALA A 303 -4.40 8.57 -11.59
C ALA A 303 -5.48 9.26 -10.74
N TRP A 304 -5.27 9.38 -9.43
CA TRP A 304 -6.32 9.81 -8.49
C TRP A 304 -6.02 11.10 -7.73
N ASN A 305 -4.76 11.52 -7.61
CA ASN A 305 -4.46 12.80 -6.98
C ASN A 305 -4.65 13.96 -7.95
N ALA A 306 -4.98 15.14 -7.41
CA ALA A 306 -5.07 16.36 -8.19
C ALA A 306 -3.69 16.79 -8.71
N ASP A 307 -3.65 17.46 -9.87
CA ASP A 307 -2.41 17.80 -10.59
C ASP A 307 -1.38 18.57 -9.74
N ALA A 308 -1.84 19.42 -8.82
CA ALA A 308 -0.97 20.22 -7.95
C ALA A 308 -0.43 19.46 -6.71
N ALA A 309 -0.82 18.20 -6.51
CA ALA A 309 -0.36 17.41 -5.38
C ALA A 309 1.07 16.89 -5.63
N ILE A 310 1.94 17.04 -4.63
CA ILE A 310 3.26 16.41 -4.60
C ILE A 310 3.19 15.20 -3.67
N SER A 311 3.49 14.03 -4.22
CA SER A 311 3.57 12.77 -3.49
C SER A 311 5.03 12.39 -3.22
N VAL A 312 5.31 12.03 -1.97
CA VAL A 312 6.60 11.49 -1.52
C VAL A 312 6.36 10.46 -0.42
N GLY A 313 7.28 9.51 -0.27
CA GLY A 313 7.27 8.53 0.80
C GLY A 313 7.34 7.09 0.29
N ALA A 314 7.98 6.24 1.07
CA ALA A 314 8.08 4.81 0.77
C ALA A 314 6.75 4.04 1.02
N SER A 315 5.73 4.70 1.55
CA SER A 315 4.54 4.05 2.10
C SER A 315 3.76 3.22 1.08
N GLY A 316 3.63 3.65 -0.18
CA GLY A 316 3.01 2.84 -1.24
C GLY A 316 3.77 1.52 -1.49
N ALA A 317 5.10 1.57 -1.54
CA ALA A 317 5.94 0.38 -1.67
C ALA A 317 5.79 -0.54 -0.44
N ILE A 318 5.75 0.03 0.76
CA ILE A 318 5.57 -0.70 2.01
C ILE A 318 4.18 -1.36 2.07
N MET A 319 3.11 -0.67 1.65
CA MET A 319 1.77 -1.27 1.56
C MET A 319 1.78 -2.47 0.60
N GLY A 320 2.52 -2.38 -0.50
CA GLY A 320 2.74 -3.51 -1.39
C GLY A 320 3.47 -4.69 -0.73
N LEU A 321 4.51 -4.42 0.07
CA LEU A 321 5.18 -5.47 0.85
C LEU A 321 4.25 -6.09 1.91
N LEU A 322 3.52 -5.27 2.67
CA LEU A 322 2.58 -5.74 3.70
C LEU A 322 1.47 -6.61 3.08
N ALA A 323 0.91 -6.19 1.95
CA ALA A 323 -0.10 -6.96 1.23
C ALA A 323 0.48 -8.25 0.63
N SER A 324 1.69 -8.21 0.06
CA SER A 324 2.39 -9.41 -0.43
C SER A 324 2.67 -10.40 0.70
N ALA A 325 3.10 -9.91 1.86
CA ALA A 325 3.34 -10.71 3.05
C ALA A 325 2.05 -11.32 3.60
N LEU A 326 0.96 -10.55 3.62
CA LEU A 326 -0.36 -11.01 4.05
C LEU A 326 -0.87 -12.15 3.18
N VAL A 327 -0.73 -12.03 1.85
CA VAL A 327 -1.06 -13.12 0.94
C VAL A 327 -0.12 -14.31 1.16
N SER A 328 1.17 -14.06 1.38
CA SER A 328 2.17 -15.12 1.61
C SER A 328 1.93 -15.92 2.89
N THR A 329 1.25 -15.39 3.91
CA THR A 329 0.89 -16.16 5.12
C THR A 329 -0.02 -17.36 4.83
N LEU A 330 -0.67 -17.40 3.66
CA LEU A 330 -1.42 -18.57 3.18
C LEU A 330 -0.54 -19.82 2.97
N ARG A 331 0.79 -19.66 3.00
CA ARG A 331 1.77 -20.76 3.01
C ARG A 331 1.93 -21.41 4.37
N LEU A 332 1.68 -20.66 5.43
CA LEU A 332 1.94 -21.10 6.79
C LEU A 332 0.81 -22.01 7.28
N PRO A 333 1.13 -22.97 8.17
CA PRO A 333 0.14 -23.67 8.98
C PRO A 333 -0.78 -22.66 9.71
N PRO A 334 -2.02 -23.05 10.07
CA PRO A 334 -3.00 -22.14 10.66
C PRO A 334 -2.51 -21.33 11.87
N ARG A 335 -1.70 -21.96 12.73
CA ARG A 335 -1.10 -21.35 13.93
C ARG A 335 -0.16 -20.21 13.58
N GLU A 336 0.87 -20.51 12.80
CA GLU A 336 1.87 -19.54 12.35
C GLU A 336 1.23 -18.45 11.47
N ARG A 337 0.25 -18.82 10.64
CA ARG A 337 -0.51 -17.88 9.82
C ARG A 337 -1.22 -16.85 10.68
N SER A 338 -1.89 -17.26 11.74
CA SER A 338 -2.64 -16.37 12.62
C SER A 338 -1.69 -15.39 13.31
N GLN A 339 -0.56 -15.87 13.82
CA GLN A 339 0.48 -15.04 14.43
C GLN A 339 1.09 -14.02 13.46
N ALA A 340 1.36 -14.43 12.21
CA ALA A 340 1.91 -13.53 11.17
C ALA A 340 0.88 -12.54 10.60
N THR A 341 -0.40 -12.92 10.55
CA THR A 341 -1.47 -12.12 9.92
C THR A 341 -1.86 -10.92 10.78
N ILE A 342 -1.88 -11.05 12.12
CA ILE A 342 -2.31 -9.98 13.03
C ILE A 342 -1.50 -8.68 12.84
N PRO A 343 -0.16 -8.67 12.97
CA PRO A 343 0.62 -7.43 12.84
C PRO A 343 0.50 -6.82 11.43
N LEU A 344 0.40 -7.64 10.39
CA LEU A 344 0.22 -7.16 9.02
C LEU A 344 -1.11 -6.44 8.82
N VAL A 345 -2.21 -7.04 9.27
CA VAL A 345 -3.56 -6.45 9.15
C VAL A 345 -3.67 -5.16 9.98
N GLN A 346 -3.08 -5.15 11.17
CA GLN A 346 -3.05 -3.97 12.04
C GLN A 346 -2.34 -2.77 11.44
N MET A 347 -1.34 -2.99 10.58
CA MET A 347 -0.67 -1.92 9.84
C MET A 347 -1.41 -1.59 8.55
N LEU A 348 -1.74 -2.61 7.76
CA LEU A 348 -2.28 -2.43 6.41
C LEU A 348 -3.66 -1.78 6.43
N VAL A 349 -4.59 -2.26 7.26
CA VAL A 349 -5.98 -1.77 7.22
C VAL A 349 -6.11 -0.29 7.59
N PRO A 350 -5.52 0.20 8.70
CA PRO A 350 -5.59 1.62 9.02
C PRO A 350 -4.91 2.51 7.97
N SER A 351 -3.81 2.05 7.37
CA SER A 351 -3.13 2.79 6.30
C SER A 351 -3.96 2.92 5.02
N LEU A 352 -4.96 2.06 4.81
CA LEU A 352 -5.83 2.09 3.64
C LEU A 352 -7.11 2.92 3.83
N ILE A 353 -7.47 3.23 5.08
CA ILE A 353 -8.72 3.94 5.35
C ILE A 353 -8.42 5.42 5.63
N PRO A 354 -9.15 6.36 4.98
CA PRO A 354 -9.09 7.80 5.28
C PRO A 354 -9.70 8.17 6.65
N LEU A 355 -9.41 7.44 7.72
CA LEU A 355 -9.97 7.67 9.05
C LEU A 355 -9.20 8.80 9.77
N ALA A 356 -9.55 10.05 9.44
CA ALA A 356 -9.40 11.22 10.30
C ALA A 356 -8.01 11.56 10.91
N VAL A 357 -6.98 11.79 10.08
CA VAL A 357 -5.78 12.55 10.51
C VAL A 357 -5.90 14.00 10.01
N HIS A 358 -6.77 14.76 10.67
CA HIS A 358 -7.00 16.19 10.41
C HIS A 358 -5.97 17.10 11.14
N ARG A 359 -4.85 16.57 11.65
CA ARG A 359 -3.96 17.33 12.56
C ARG A 359 -2.45 17.25 12.30
N THR A 360 -1.99 16.57 11.26
CA THR A 360 -0.58 16.66 10.84
C THR A 360 -0.54 17.18 9.42
N ALA A 361 0.11 18.33 9.26
CA ALA A 361 0.19 19.07 8.02
C ALA A 361 0.91 18.25 6.93
N GLY A 362 0.33 18.18 5.72
CA GLY A 362 0.82 17.39 4.58
C GLY A 362 0.00 16.11 4.36
N LYS A 363 -0.81 16.09 3.29
CA LYS A 363 -1.85 15.07 3.02
C LYS A 363 -1.24 13.67 2.84
N VAL A 364 -1.75 12.67 3.56
CA VAL A 364 -1.45 11.25 3.30
C VAL A 364 -1.92 10.87 1.89
N ASP A 365 -1.05 10.25 1.10
CA ASP A 365 -1.36 9.78 -0.25
C ASP A 365 -2.06 8.40 -0.19
N PHE A 366 -3.37 8.41 0.06
CA PHE A 366 -4.19 7.19 0.11
C PHE A 366 -4.27 6.48 -1.23
N ALA A 367 -4.15 7.21 -2.34
CA ALA A 367 -4.09 6.62 -3.67
C ALA A 367 -2.84 5.74 -3.81
N ALA A 368 -1.68 6.24 -3.39
CA ALA A 368 -0.45 5.46 -3.35
C ALA A 368 -0.55 4.24 -2.42
N HIS A 369 -1.17 4.38 -1.25
CA HIS A 369 -1.36 3.25 -0.33
C HIS A 369 -2.23 2.15 -0.94
N LEU A 370 -3.38 2.53 -1.51
CA LEU A 370 -4.32 1.58 -2.12
C LEU A 370 -3.72 0.91 -3.36
N GLY A 371 -3.11 1.69 -4.26
CA GLY A 371 -2.44 1.17 -5.46
C GLY A 371 -1.30 0.22 -5.12
N GLY A 372 -0.47 0.58 -4.14
CA GLY A 372 0.60 -0.26 -3.64
C GLY A 372 0.09 -1.57 -3.05
N ALA A 373 -0.93 -1.51 -2.18
CA ALA A 373 -1.54 -2.70 -1.59
C ALA A 373 -2.16 -3.65 -2.63
N ILE A 374 -2.87 -3.12 -3.64
CA ILE A 374 -3.45 -3.92 -4.72
C ILE A 374 -2.33 -4.60 -5.53
N ALA A 375 -1.32 -3.84 -5.97
CA ALA A 375 -0.21 -4.36 -6.74
C ALA A 375 0.57 -5.44 -5.97
N GLY A 376 0.82 -5.20 -4.68
CA GLY A 376 1.46 -6.15 -3.78
C GLY A 376 0.63 -7.42 -3.56
N ALA A 377 -0.67 -7.30 -3.32
CA ALA A 377 -1.55 -8.47 -3.17
C ALA A 377 -1.53 -9.36 -4.42
N LEU A 378 -1.57 -8.75 -5.61
CA LEU A 378 -1.47 -9.46 -6.89
C LEU A 378 -0.09 -10.14 -7.05
N ALA A 379 1.00 -9.44 -6.71
CA ALA A 379 2.34 -10.01 -6.74
C ALA A 379 2.51 -11.17 -5.76
N GLY A 380 1.97 -11.04 -4.54
CA GLY A 380 1.91 -12.12 -3.56
C GLY A 380 1.10 -13.33 -4.05
N ALA A 381 -0.03 -13.11 -4.72
CA ALA A 381 -0.82 -14.20 -5.30
C ALA A 381 -0.07 -14.92 -6.43
N LEU A 382 0.65 -14.18 -7.29
CA LEU A 382 1.53 -14.78 -8.29
C LEU A 382 2.67 -15.56 -7.65
N LEU A 383 3.28 -15.02 -6.59
CA LEU A 383 4.34 -15.68 -5.83
C LEU A 383 3.83 -17.01 -5.23
N LEU A 384 2.61 -17.02 -4.69
CA LEU A 384 1.98 -18.26 -4.25
C LEU A 384 1.78 -19.25 -5.40
N ALA A 385 1.36 -18.80 -6.58
CA ALA A 385 1.16 -19.72 -7.71
C ALA A 385 2.45 -20.45 -8.12
N ILE A 386 3.61 -19.79 -8.00
CA ILE A 386 4.92 -20.33 -8.39
C ILE A 386 5.71 -20.99 -7.25
N TRP A 387 5.16 -21.03 -6.03
CA TRP A 387 5.82 -21.59 -4.85
C TRP A 387 5.34 -23.04 -4.61
N PRO A 388 6.17 -24.08 -4.78
CA PRO A 388 5.77 -25.45 -4.49
C PRO A 388 5.67 -25.68 -2.98
N LYS A 389 4.71 -26.49 -2.52
CA LYS A 389 4.62 -26.87 -1.09
C LYS A 389 5.85 -27.62 -0.58
N THR A 390 6.64 -28.21 -1.47
CA THR A 390 7.85 -28.98 -1.16
C THR A 390 9.11 -28.14 -0.96
N ARG A 391 9.03 -26.80 -1.06
CA ARG A 391 10.19 -25.91 -0.93
C ARG A 391 9.99 -24.84 0.14
N PRO A 392 11.04 -24.51 0.92
CA PRO A 392 10.97 -23.48 1.95
C PRO A 392 10.81 -22.07 1.38
N HIS A 393 11.20 -21.84 0.13
CA HIS A 393 11.10 -20.53 -0.54
C HIS A 393 10.50 -20.66 -1.96
N PRO A 394 9.98 -19.56 -2.54
CA PRO A 394 9.50 -19.53 -3.92
C PRO A 394 10.56 -19.99 -4.94
N ARG A 395 10.10 -20.50 -6.09
CA ARG A 395 10.97 -20.83 -7.23
C ARG A 395 11.66 -19.58 -7.79
N PHE A 396 12.58 -19.77 -8.74
CA PHE A 396 13.20 -18.69 -9.52
C PHE A 396 14.04 -17.66 -8.74
N GLN A 397 14.68 -18.07 -7.63
CA GLN A 397 15.55 -17.20 -6.82
C GLN A 397 16.63 -16.48 -7.67
N ASN A 398 17.26 -17.16 -8.62
CA ASN A 398 18.28 -16.55 -9.49
C ASN A 398 17.68 -15.50 -10.44
N ALA A 399 16.48 -15.73 -10.97
CA ALA A 399 15.80 -14.74 -11.79
C ALA A 399 15.37 -13.54 -10.94
N ALA A 400 14.85 -13.78 -9.74
CA ALA A 400 14.50 -12.73 -8.78
C ALA A 400 15.73 -11.89 -8.36
N LEU A 401 16.90 -12.52 -8.21
CA LEU A 401 18.17 -11.82 -8.01
C LEU A 401 18.54 -10.95 -9.22
N GLY A 402 18.42 -11.49 -10.45
CA GLY A 402 18.63 -10.71 -11.67
C GLY A 402 17.72 -9.49 -11.76
N VAL A 403 16.43 -9.67 -11.44
CA VAL A 403 15.45 -8.56 -11.34
C VAL A 403 15.84 -7.59 -10.22
N SER A 404 16.30 -8.06 -9.06
CA SER A 404 16.76 -7.21 -7.96
C SER A 404 17.93 -6.31 -8.39
N ILE A 405 18.91 -6.85 -9.12
CA ILE A 405 20.03 -6.09 -9.66
C ILE A 405 19.51 -5.02 -10.65
N ALA A 406 18.60 -5.40 -11.54
CA ALA A 406 17.96 -4.46 -12.46
C ALA A 406 17.18 -3.36 -11.70
N CYS A 407 16.52 -3.69 -10.59
CA CYS A 407 15.84 -2.71 -9.73
C CYS A 407 16.84 -1.69 -9.17
N VAL A 408 17.99 -2.14 -8.67
CA VAL A 408 19.04 -1.25 -8.14
C VAL A 408 19.56 -0.32 -9.23
N LEU A 409 19.84 -0.85 -10.43
CA LEU A 409 20.28 -0.04 -11.57
C LEU A 409 19.21 0.97 -12.00
N LEU A 410 17.94 0.58 -11.98
CA LEU A 410 16.82 1.45 -12.32
C LEU A 410 16.66 2.60 -11.32
N TYR A 411 16.75 2.32 -10.01
CA TYR A 411 16.74 3.35 -8.97
C TYR A 411 17.97 4.27 -9.06
N ALA A 412 19.16 3.71 -9.37
CA ALA A 412 20.37 4.50 -9.58
C ALA A 412 20.23 5.45 -10.79
N GLY A 413 19.67 4.96 -11.91
CA GLY A 413 19.38 5.79 -13.09
C GLY A 413 18.33 6.87 -12.81
N ALA A 414 17.31 6.56 -12.00
CA ALA A 414 16.31 7.53 -11.59
C ALA A 414 16.90 8.63 -10.70
N LEU A 415 17.75 8.27 -9.73
CA LEU A 415 18.47 9.22 -8.89
C LEU A 415 19.47 10.07 -9.70
N TYR A 416 20.14 9.48 -10.69
CA TYR A 416 21.03 10.20 -11.60
C TYR A 416 20.26 11.28 -12.38
N GLN A 417 19.11 10.95 -12.97
CA GLN A 417 18.27 11.95 -13.65
C GLN A 417 17.78 13.05 -12.72
N ALA A 418 17.34 12.71 -11.50
CA ALA A 418 16.95 13.72 -10.52
C ALA A 418 18.13 14.64 -10.17
N ALA A 419 19.34 14.09 -10.02
CA ALA A 419 20.54 14.87 -9.76
C ALA A 419 20.92 15.79 -10.94
N GLU A 420 20.76 15.32 -12.18
CA GLU A 420 21.01 16.11 -13.40
C GLU A 420 20.04 17.28 -13.55
N LEU A 421 18.76 17.07 -13.23
CA LEU A 421 17.71 18.10 -13.34
C LEU A 421 17.69 19.07 -12.16
N ARG A 422 18.21 18.66 -11.01
CA ARG A 422 18.16 19.45 -9.78
C ARG A 422 18.65 20.90 -9.93
N PRO A 423 19.80 21.23 -10.55
CA PRO A 423 20.26 22.62 -10.67
C PRO A 423 19.26 23.50 -11.45
N THR A 424 18.60 22.94 -12.47
CA THR A 424 17.56 23.62 -13.24
C THR A 424 16.34 23.93 -12.36
N TYR A 425 15.91 22.96 -11.55
CA TYR A 425 14.81 23.16 -10.60
C TYR A 425 15.17 24.16 -9.49
N GLU A 426 16.39 24.09 -8.95
CA GLU A 426 16.86 25.00 -7.91
C GLU A 426 16.90 26.46 -8.41
N ALA A 427 17.43 26.69 -9.61
CA ALA A 427 17.40 28.01 -10.25
C ALA A 427 15.98 28.50 -10.50
N ALA A 428 15.08 27.62 -10.96
CA ALA A 428 13.69 27.97 -11.22
C ALA A 428 12.92 28.33 -9.94
N LEU A 429 13.06 27.51 -8.89
CA LEU A 429 12.33 27.67 -7.63
C LEU A 429 12.84 28.83 -6.76
N THR A 430 14.05 29.31 -7.04
CA THR A 430 14.62 30.50 -6.41
C THR A 430 14.44 31.77 -7.26
N ALA A 431 13.96 31.63 -8.50
CA ALA A 431 13.68 32.76 -9.38
C ALA A 431 12.56 33.64 -8.80
N ALA A 432 12.70 34.96 -8.94
CA ALA A 432 11.62 35.90 -8.67
C ALA A 432 10.60 35.82 -9.83
N ILE A 433 9.39 35.34 -9.51
CA ILE A 433 8.28 35.17 -10.46
C ILE A 433 7.17 36.16 -10.11
N ILE A 434 6.49 36.70 -11.12
CA ILE A 434 5.38 37.66 -10.96
C ILE A 434 4.26 36.99 -10.12
N PRO A 435 3.87 37.58 -8.97
CA PRO A 435 2.77 37.07 -8.16
C PRO A 435 1.44 37.09 -8.92
N SER A 436 0.56 36.13 -8.64
CA SER A 436 -0.76 36.04 -9.28
C SER A 436 -1.60 37.31 -9.06
N ASP A 437 -1.46 37.95 -7.90
CA ASP A 437 -2.21 39.17 -7.54
C ASP A 437 -1.75 40.40 -8.35
N ASP A 438 -0.52 40.38 -8.86
CA ASP A 438 0.04 41.46 -9.67
C ASP A 438 -0.36 41.35 -11.15
N LEU A 439 -0.86 40.18 -11.61
CA LEU A 439 -1.21 39.91 -13.00
C LEU A 439 -2.18 40.93 -13.63
N PRO A 440 -3.22 41.44 -12.95
CA PRO A 440 -4.13 42.43 -13.55
C PRO A 440 -3.46 43.77 -13.84
N THR A 441 -2.34 44.08 -13.19
CA THR A 441 -1.66 45.39 -13.29
C THR A 441 -0.37 45.32 -14.10
N ILE A 442 0.06 44.15 -14.54
CA ILE A 442 1.38 43.99 -15.16
C ILE A 442 1.49 44.71 -16.50
N GLU A 443 0.41 44.74 -17.28
CA GLU A 443 0.39 45.35 -18.61
C GLU A 443 0.63 46.86 -18.58
N SER A 444 0.37 47.52 -17.44
CA SER A 444 0.63 48.96 -17.26
C SER A 444 2.03 49.29 -16.73
N ARG A 445 2.80 48.30 -16.27
CA ARG A 445 4.18 48.51 -15.78
C ARG A 445 5.17 48.64 -16.94
N SER A 446 6.20 49.48 -16.77
CA SER A 446 7.25 49.64 -17.79
C SER A 446 8.06 48.35 -17.97
N THR A 447 8.58 48.14 -19.18
CA THR A 447 9.36 46.94 -19.51
C THR A 447 10.65 46.88 -18.66
N GLU A 448 11.31 48.02 -18.44
CA GLU A 448 12.53 48.09 -17.62
C GLU A 448 12.27 47.66 -16.17
N THR A 449 11.15 48.13 -15.60
CA THR A 449 10.77 47.81 -14.22
C THR A 449 10.50 46.31 -14.06
N LEU A 450 9.84 45.69 -15.04
CA LEU A 450 9.57 44.26 -15.01
C LEU A 450 10.84 43.45 -15.18
N LEU A 451 11.72 43.82 -16.12
CA LEU A 451 12.99 43.12 -16.34
C LEU A 451 13.95 43.24 -15.15
N SER A 452 13.96 44.37 -14.43
CA SER A 452 14.78 44.53 -13.23
C SER A 452 14.23 43.75 -12.04
N THR A 453 12.91 43.61 -11.94
CA THR A 453 12.24 42.98 -10.78
C THR A 453 12.10 41.47 -10.95
N TYR A 454 11.79 41.01 -12.16
CA TYR A 454 11.51 39.61 -12.51
C TYR A 454 12.33 39.19 -13.75
N PRO A 455 13.68 39.21 -13.68
CA PRO A 455 14.55 38.98 -14.84
C PRO A 455 14.46 37.56 -15.41
N HIS A 456 14.04 36.59 -14.59
CA HIS A 456 13.95 35.17 -14.96
C HIS A 456 12.51 34.71 -15.22
N ASP A 457 11.52 35.60 -15.14
CA ASP A 457 10.13 35.24 -15.43
C ASP A 457 9.88 35.28 -16.96
N PRO A 458 9.50 34.16 -17.60
CA PRO A 458 9.24 34.11 -19.04
C PRO A 458 8.13 35.08 -19.49
N ARG A 459 7.15 35.39 -18.61
CA ARG A 459 6.09 36.35 -18.93
C ARG A 459 6.61 37.77 -19.07
N THR A 460 7.61 38.15 -18.27
CA THR A 460 8.29 39.45 -18.40
C THR A 460 8.90 39.60 -19.78
N HIS A 461 9.63 38.58 -20.24
CA HIS A 461 10.24 38.56 -21.56
C HIS A 461 9.21 38.51 -22.68
N PHE A 462 8.11 37.75 -22.51
CA PHE A 462 7.03 37.70 -23.49
C PHE A 462 6.34 39.06 -23.67
N LEU A 463 6.09 39.79 -22.58
CA LEU A 463 5.54 41.15 -22.62
C LEU A 463 6.51 42.14 -23.28
N ALA A 464 7.80 42.08 -22.91
CA ALA A 464 8.84 42.90 -23.51
C ALA A 464 8.93 42.68 -25.03
N ALA A 465 8.92 41.41 -25.46
CA ALA A 465 8.95 41.04 -26.86
C ALA A 465 7.71 41.50 -27.62
N SER A 466 6.52 41.33 -27.04
CA SER A 466 5.25 41.74 -27.66
C SER A 466 5.20 43.26 -27.91
N ARG A 467 5.69 44.05 -26.95
CA ARG A 467 5.82 45.52 -27.10
C ARG A 467 6.83 45.89 -28.19
N ALA A 468 8.02 45.27 -28.19
CA ALA A 468 9.04 45.53 -29.20
C ALA A 468 8.56 45.18 -30.62
N ALA A 469 7.88 44.03 -30.77
CA ALA A 469 7.29 43.61 -32.05
C ALA A 469 6.22 44.61 -32.54
N THR A 470 5.36 45.09 -31.63
CA THR A 470 4.32 46.08 -31.97
C THR A 470 4.92 47.43 -32.41
N SER A 471 6.09 47.80 -31.87
CA SER A 471 6.82 49.00 -32.31
C SER A 471 7.70 48.78 -33.55
N GLY A 472 7.72 47.57 -34.13
CA GLY A 472 8.53 47.23 -35.30
C GLY A 472 10.01 46.91 -35.00
N ASP A 473 10.40 46.84 -33.73
CA ASP A 473 11.76 46.45 -33.31
C ASP A 473 11.85 44.92 -33.18
N LEU A 474 11.89 44.26 -34.35
CA LEU A 474 11.93 42.81 -34.46
C LEU A 474 13.18 42.16 -33.84
N PRO A 475 14.40 42.74 -33.96
CA PRO A 475 15.60 42.18 -33.31
C PRO A 475 15.47 42.12 -31.78
N THR A 476 14.97 43.19 -31.15
CA THR A 476 14.74 43.23 -29.70
C THR A 476 13.66 42.23 -29.28
N ALA A 477 12.59 42.10 -30.09
CA ALA A 477 11.55 41.10 -29.85
C ALA A 477 12.10 39.66 -29.88
N GLU A 478 12.92 39.32 -30.88
CA GLU A 478 13.59 38.02 -30.97
C GLU A 478 14.48 37.76 -29.75
N GLN A 479 15.28 38.75 -29.35
CA GLN A 479 16.19 38.61 -28.20
C GLN A 479 15.42 38.25 -26.92
N HIS A 480 14.34 38.96 -26.61
CA HIS A 480 13.52 38.68 -25.43
C HIS A 480 12.84 37.32 -25.52
N LEU A 481 12.28 36.93 -26.67
CA LEU A 481 11.64 35.62 -26.85
C LEU A 481 12.63 34.48 -26.62
N ARG A 482 13.83 34.58 -27.21
CA ARG A 482 14.88 33.59 -26.98
C ARG A 482 15.30 33.55 -25.52
N ARG A 483 15.46 34.70 -24.88
CA ARG A 483 15.83 34.77 -23.45
C ARG A 483 14.79 34.11 -22.55
N GLY A 484 13.51 34.40 -22.75
CA GLY A 484 12.46 33.80 -21.94
C GLY A 484 12.24 32.31 -22.24
N LEU A 485 12.47 31.85 -23.48
CA LEU A 485 12.48 30.42 -23.84
C LEU A 485 13.71 29.67 -23.28
N ASP A 486 14.80 30.37 -22.96
CA ASP A 486 15.99 29.79 -22.34
C ASP A 486 15.81 29.54 -20.83
N GLU A 487 14.82 30.18 -20.19
CA GLU A 487 14.41 29.94 -18.79
C GLU A 487 13.60 28.63 -18.64
N ARG A 488 14.15 27.52 -19.16
CA ARG A 488 13.49 26.21 -19.27
C ARG A 488 12.96 25.69 -17.94
N GLY A 489 13.74 25.85 -16.86
CA GLY A 489 13.33 25.40 -15.53
C GLY A 489 12.09 26.14 -15.03
N VAL A 490 12.00 27.45 -15.25
CA VAL A 490 10.85 28.26 -14.84
C VAL A 490 9.62 27.88 -15.66
N LEU A 491 9.78 27.70 -16.97
CA LEU A 491 8.71 27.21 -17.85
C LEU A 491 8.18 25.85 -17.39
N GLN A 492 9.08 24.92 -17.06
CA GLN A 492 8.70 23.56 -16.65
C GLN A 492 8.04 23.50 -15.26
N VAL A 493 8.50 24.33 -14.31
CA VAL A 493 7.99 24.35 -12.93
C VAL A 493 6.67 25.11 -12.82
N TYR A 494 6.59 26.31 -13.38
CA TYR A 494 5.47 27.23 -13.18
C TYR A 494 4.45 27.22 -14.32
N PHE A 495 4.82 26.74 -15.50
CA PHE A 495 3.97 26.70 -16.70
C PHE A 495 3.95 25.31 -17.35
N PRO A 496 3.62 24.24 -16.59
CA PRO A 496 3.76 22.87 -17.07
C PRO A 496 2.76 22.50 -18.19
N ASP A 497 1.71 23.30 -18.41
CA ASP A 497 0.78 23.14 -19.53
C ASP A 497 1.38 23.52 -20.91
N ARG A 498 2.60 24.06 -20.90
CA ARG A 498 3.35 24.53 -22.08
C ARG A 498 2.63 25.59 -22.91
N GLN A 499 1.54 26.18 -22.43
CA GLN A 499 0.78 27.16 -23.19
C GLN A 499 1.56 28.47 -23.38
N LEU A 500 2.25 28.92 -22.33
CA LEU A 500 3.10 30.10 -22.42
C LEU A 500 4.28 29.86 -23.38
N GLU A 501 4.95 28.71 -23.27
CA GLU A 501 6.02 28.30 -24.18
C GLU A 501 5.53 28.32 -25.64
N ALA A 502 4.37 27.72 -25.91
CA ALA A 502 3.77 27.68 -27.25
C ALA A 502 3.46 29.08 -27.79
N ARG A 503 2.92 29.98 -26.97
CA ARG A 503 2.66 31.38 -27.37
C ARG A 503 3.96 32.14 -27.68
N MET A 504 5.00 31.95 -26.88
CA MET A 504 6.31 32.56 -27.11
C MET A 504 6.94 32.04 -28.41
N ARG A 505 6.88 30.73 -28.66
CA ARG A 505 7.37 30.12 -29.91
C ARG A 505 6.59 30.59 -31.13
N ALA A 506 5.27 30.71 -31.03
CA ALA A 506 4.44 31.23 -32.11
C ALA A 506 4.81 32.69 -32.45
N LEU A 507 4.96 33.56 -31.43
CA LEU A 507 5.41 34.93 -31.66
C LEU A 507 6.82 34.99 -32.25
N LEU A 508 7.73 34.11 -31.80
CA LEU A 508 9.10 34.02 -32.33
C LEU A 508 9.09 33.62 -33.81
N ALA A 509 8.24 32.67 -34.20
CA ALA A 509 8.08 32.27 -35.60
C ALA A 509 7.58 33.43 -36.45
N THR A 510 6.59 34.20 -35.98
CA THR A 510 6.12 35.42 -36.69
C THR A 510 7.25 36.43 -36.86
N VAL A 511 7.96 36.75 -35.77
CA VAL A 511 9.09 37.71 -35.78
C VAL A 511 10.20 37.28 -36.74
N LEU A 512 10.55 35.99 -36.77
CA LEU A 512 11.57 35.45 -37.68
C LEU A 512 11.10 35.48 -39.14
N SER A 513 9.83 35.19 -39.39
CA SER A 513 9.24 35.26 -40.73
C SER A 513 9.27 36.68 -41.29
N GLU A 514 8.89 37.68 -40.47
CA GLU A 514 8.94 39.10 -40.86
C GLU A 514 10.37 39.61 -41.08
N GLN A 515 11.36 39.05 -40.38
CA GLN A 515 12.78 39.30 -40.64
C GLN A 515 13.33 38.57 -41.89
N GLY A 516 12.50 37.84 -42.64
CA GLY A 516 12.92 37.13 -43.86
C GLY A 516 13.64 35.80 -43.59
N ARG A 517 13.40 35.16 -42.43
CA ARG A 517 14.02 33.88 -42.02
C ARG A 517 12.97 32.75 -41.89
N PRO A 518 12.33 32.32 -42.99
CA PRO A 518 11.19 31.39 -42.94
C PRO A 518 11.55 29.98 -42.45
N ASN A 519 12.79 29.51 -42.70
CA ASN A 519 13.24 28.20 -42.21
C ASN A 519 13.35 28.19 -40.68
N ASP A 520 13.94 29.25 -40.11
CA ASP A 520 14.08 29.41 -38.66
C ASP A 520 12.71 29.60 -37.99
N ALA A 521 11.79 30.30 -38.67
CA ALA A 521 10.41 30.44 -38.24
C ALA A 521 9.68 29.09 -38.16
N ALA A 522 9.83 28.24 -39.18
CA ALA A 522 9.24 26.91 -39.19
C ALA A 522 9.82 26.03 -38.07
N GLU A 523 11.14 26.10 -37.81
CA GLU A 523 11.77 25.39 -36.71
C GLU A 523 11.25 25.87 -35.34
N ALA A 524 11.11 27.18 -35.15
CA ALA A 524 10.55 27.76 -33.93
C ALA A 524 9.10 27.33 -33.68
N ALA A 525 8.29 27.22 -34.74
CA ALA A 525 6.88 26.85 -34.69
C ALA A 525 6.62 25.35 -34.44
N ARG A 526 7.53 24.44 -34.81
CA ARG A 526 7.32 22.98 -34.69
C ARG A 526 6.75 22.53 -33.32
N PRO A 527 7.31 22.95 -32.17
CA PRO A 527 6.83 22.48 -30.87
C PRO A 527 5.49 23.06 -30.43
N VAL A 528 4.96 24.07 -31.16
CA VAL A 528 3.63 24.64 -30.90
C VAL A 528 2.53 23.60 -31.15
N CYS A 529 2.77 22.68 -32.09
CA CYS A 529 1.79 21.67 -32.49
C CYS A 529 1.60 20.53 -31.49
N ASP A 530 2.49 20.41 -30.51
CA ASP A 530 2.36 19.45 -29.41
C ASP A 530 1.35 19.92 -28.35
N VAL A 531 0.90 21.19 -28.42
CA VAL A 531 0.01 21.81 -27.45
C VAL A 531 -1.37 22.04 -28.08
N ASN A 532 -2.42 21.54 -27.44
CA ASN A 532 -3.79 21.70 -27.93
C ASN A 532 -4.34 23.11 -27.65
N LEU A 533 -3.91 24.09 -28.45
CA LEU A 533 -4.36 25.47 -28.41
C LEU A 533 -5.02 25.87 -29.75
N PRO A 534 -6.36 25.99 -29.82
CA PRO A 534 -7.07 26.30 -31.06
C PRO A 534 -6.60 27.58 -31.74
N THR A 535 -6.19 28.59 -30.96
CA THR A 535 -5.69 29.87 -31.46
C THR A 535 -4.34 29.76 -32.17
N LEU A 536 -3.58 28.70 -31.93
CA LEU A 536 -2.26 28.47 -32.54
C LEU A 536 -2.27 27.41 -33.65
N ALA A 537 -3.44 26.81 -33.93
CA ALA A 537 -3.60 25.83 -35.01
C ALA A 537 -3.09 26.28 -36.40
N PRO A 538 -3.11 27.58 -36.79
CA PRO A 538 -2.52 28.03 -38.05
C PRO A 538 -1.01 27.79 -38.18
N PHE A 539 -0.26 27.73 -37.07
CA PHE A 539 1.19 27.50 -37.09
C PHE A 539 1.58 26.04 -37.40
N CYS A 540 0.59 25.14 -37.48
CA CYS A 540 0.78 23.71 -37.76
C CYS A 540 0.50 23.32 -39.22
N ARG A 541 0.21 24.31 -40.07
CA ARG A 541 0.00 24.16 -41.51
C ARG A 541 1.08 24.92 -42.25
#